data_AF-A0A7S3G6D2-F1
#
_entry.id   AF-A0A7S3G6D2-F1
#
_cell.length_a   1.000
_cell.length_b   1.000
_cell.length_c   1.000
_cell.angle_alpha   90.00
_cell.angle_beta   90.00
_cell.angle_gamma   90.00
#
_symmetry.space_group_name_H-M   'P 1'
#
loop_
_entity.id
_entity.type
_entity.pdbx_description
1 polymer ?
#
loop_
_entity_poly.entity_id
_entity_poly.type
_entity_poly.pdbx_seq_one_letter_code
_entity_poly.pdbx_strand_id
1 'polypeptide(L)'
;MAEKNEIVADVCRKVKGSSREIVSLFCEIVAFESGDKFDLTKKLSDDEAADLANHVADRLKEKNDVGAETLKMQARFHSAYAEELENVESMHRLKQSAMDELRQDIVKMKPTSETDFETISMLHRRIFSFLMLAYDEKLSAVEREVAAAMESVFPRAGLKSFVALSVSDKSNQLMELFNIVFGIRLFNKEVGKGGVSIDNVPQNLLRDCASLTAKLEEETRAAMTQITSTTDAACFVAQKLSEGDEETMNQRLGRVKMELIHRHQYYHFLSSLLDEINATVANAEEMHERYSKQMKDLTTLVGGRSSVPKDQVYPKFDILAATWMRLDALWQTVKAFERIFKCLQSYKEPFESIFAGNDIDADAVMGASETSLLPEAGEEAADENTSAMIVQIKEGEEVPVPALHGFCPVSLVEQRGLLRRGQTDKGMVLNEQSLYACVDDNAQRLLVRNPTKYTAGVLSVVKDLPQLVHLLRLDANFPSLSVQRALANEPVKTYSHRPKMVDADSQTPTQ
;
A
#
# COMPACT_ATOMS: atom_id res chain seq x y z
N MET A 1 -14.05 21.99 -10.50
CA MET A 1 -13.64 21.56 -9.14
C MET A 1 -14.56 22.07 -8.04
N ALA A 2 -14.90 23.36 -7.95
CA ALA A 2 -15.82 23.86 -6.90
C ALA A 2 -17.22 23.23 -6.95
N GLU A 3 -17.81 23.08 -8.13
CA GLU A 3 -19.14 22.51 -8.35
C GLU A 3 -19.20 20.99 -8.06
N LYS A 4 -18.18 20.22 -8.48
CA LYS A 4 -18.04 18.80 -8.11
C LYS A 4 -18.00 18.62 -6.58
N ASN A 5 -17.30 19.48 -5.86
CA ASN A 5 -17.24 19.42 -4.40
C ASN A 5 -18.58 19.72 -3.72
N GLU A 6 -19.43 20.53 -4.36
CA GLU A 6 -20.78 20.83 -3.90
C GLU A 6 -21.74 19.65 -4.14
N ILE A 7 -21.67 19.02 -5.32
CA ILE A 7 -22.40 17.78 -5.62
C ILE A 7 -22.01 16.67 -4.64
N VAL A 8 -20.70 16.48 -4.43
CA VAL A 8 -20.18 15.49 -3.46
C VAL A 8 -20.70 15.79 -2.05
N ALA A 9 -20.67 17.05 -1.63
CA ALA A 9 -21.21 17.44 -0.32
C ALA A 9 -22.72 17.20 -0.21
N ASP A 10 -23.48 17.43 -1.28
CA ASP A 10 -24.91 17.16 -1.31
C ASP A 10 -25.22 15.67 -1.15
N VAL A 11 -24.54 14.81 -1.91
CA VAL A 11 -24.69 13.35 -1.79
C VAL A 11 -24.27 12.86 -0.40
N CYS A 12 -23.16 13.35 0.17
CA CYS A 12 -22.77 12.99 1.54
C CYS A 12 -23.84 13.35 2.59
N ARG A 13 -24.61 14.44 2.38
CA ARG A 13 -25.76 14.78 3.24
C ARG A 13 -26.93 13.80 3.04
N LYS A 14 -27.18 13.38 1.80
CA LYS A 14 -28.26 12.45 1.43
C LYS A 14 -27.98 11.00 1.84
N VAL A 15 -26.71 10.57 1.86
CA VAL A 15 -26.26 9.22 2.19
C VAL A 15 -25.35 9.26 3.41
N LYS A 16 -25.95 9.20 4.60
CA LYS A 16 -25.21 9.20 5.88
C LYS A 16 -24.21 8.05 5.93
N GLY A 17 -22.96 8.36 6.28
CA GLY A 17 -21.88 7.38 6.41
C GLY A 17 -21.04 7.17 5.14
N SER A 18 -21.41 7.80 4.01
CA SER A 18 -20.57 7.78 2.80
C SER A 18 -19.42 8.77 2.90
N SER A 19 -18.21 8.31 2.58
CA SER A 19 -17.03 9.17 2.53
C SER A 19 -17.01 10.00 1.24
N ARG A 20 -16.34 11.16 1.24
CA ARG A 20 -16.30 12.07 0.08
C ARG A 20 -15.58 11.42 -1.11
N GLU A 21 -14.63 10.54 -0.80
CA GLU A 21 -13.81 9.75 -1.71
C GLU A 21 -14.67 8.78 -2.53
N ILE A 22 -15.51 8.01 -1.84
CA ILE A 22 -16.46 7.08 -2.47
C ILE A 22 -17.42 7.85 -3.35
N VAL A 23 -18.00 8.94 -2.84
CA VAL A 23 -18.95 9.76 -3.60
C VAL A 23 -18.29 10.38 -4.84
N SER A 24 -17.06 10.89 -4.72
CA SER A 24 -16.30 11.46 -5.83
C SER A 24 -16.08 10.44 -6.95
N LEU A 25 -15.71 9.20 -6.61
CA LEU A 25 -15.55 8.12 -7.58
C LEU A 25 -16.88 7.77 -8.25
N PHE A 26 -17.96 7.64 -7.49
CA PHE A 26 -19.28 7.33 -8.05
C PHE A 26 -19.81 8.45 -8.95
N CYS A 27 -19.52 9.71 -8.67
CA CYS A 27 -19.83 10.82 -9.59
C CYS A 27 -19.13 10.63 -10.94
N GLU A 28 -17.84 10.27 -10.97
CA GLU A 28 -17.11 10.01 -12.22
C GLU A 28 -17.68 8.80 -12.97
N ILE A 29 -18.05 7.74 -12.26
CA ILE A 29 -18.57 6.51 -12.86
C ILE A 29 -19.97 6.74 -13.44
N VAL A 30 -20.87 7.38 -12.70
CA VAL A 30 -22.23 7.69 -13.19
C VAL A 30 -22.15 8.66 -14.38
N ALA A 31 -21.23 9.63 -14.34
CA ALA A 31 -21.01 10.52 -15.47
C ALA A 31 -20.53 9.75 -16.71
N PHE A 32 -19.56 8.86 -16.54
CA PHE A 32 -19.03 8.03 -17.61
C PHE A 32 -20.10 7.10 -18.23
N GLU A 33 -20.88 6.40 -17.40
CA GLU A 33 -21.94 5.50 -17.84
C GLU A 33 -23.09 6.25 -18.54
N SER A 34 -23.33 7.51 -18.17
CA SER A 34 -24.36 8.35 -18.78
C SER A 34 -23.92 9.00 -20.11
N GLY A 35 -22.70 8.72 -20.58
CA GLY A 35 -22.14 9.30 -21.79
C GLY A 35 -22.06 10.83 -21.71
N ASP A 36 -22.57 11.52 -22.73
CA ASP A 36 -22.51 12.99 -22.80
C ASP A 36 -23.53 13.70 -21.90
N LYS A 37 -24.37 12.97 -21.14
CA LYS A 37 -25.41 13.58 -20.29
C LYS A 37 -24.82 14.37 -19.12
N PHE A 38 -23.68 13.93 -18.56
CA PHE A 38 -23.03 14.60 -17.44
C PHE A 38 -21.56 14.86 -17.78
N ASP A 39 -21.26 16.02 -18.36
CA ASP A 39 -19.89 16.42 -18.66
C ASP A 39 -19.24 17.13 -17.47
N LEU A 40 -18.52 16.36 -16.63
CA LEU A 40 -17.80 16.87 -15.45
C LEU A 40 -16.62 17.80 -15.80
N THR A 41 -16.25 17.94 -17.08
CA THR A 41 -15.23 18.89 -17.53
C THR A 41 -15.80 20.29 -17.75
N LYS A 42 -17.12 20.40 -17.92
CA LYS A 42 -17.84 21.66 -18.08
C LYS A 42 -18.63 21.99 -16.80
N LYS A 43 -19.16 23.21 -16.77
CA LYS A 43 -20.08 23.62 -15.71
C LYS A 43 -21.43 22.93 -15.95
N LEU A 44 -21.89 22.16 -14.98
CA LEU A 44 -23.23 21.55 -15.03
C LEU A 44 -24.29 22.61 -14.70
N SER A 45 -25.50 22.45 -15.24
CA SER A 45 -26.66 23.20 -14.73
C SER A 45 -27.06 22.70 -13.34
N ASP A 46 -27.75 23.54 -12.57
CA ASP A 46 -28.21 23.17 -11.21
C ASP A 46 -29.12 21.92 -11.24
N ASP A 47 -29.93 21.78 -12.29
CA ASP A 47 -30.78 20.61 -12.51
C ASP A 47 -29.97 19.35 -12.83
N GLU A 48 -28.97 19.43 -13.73
CA GLU A 48 -28.07 18.30 -14.05
C GLU A 48 -27.23 17.88 -12.84
N ALA A 49 -26.78 18.84 -12.03
CA ALA A 49 -26.04 18.59 -10.80
C ALA A 49 -26.91 17.88 -9.74
N ALA A 50 -28.16 18.31 -9.58
CA ALA A 50 -29.12 17.67 -8.69
C ALA A 50 -29.49 16.26 -9.16
N ASP A 51 -29.68 16.08 -10.47
CA ASP A 51 -29.94 14.79 -11.09
C ASP A 51 -28.76 13.82 -10.88
N LEU A 52 -27.53 14.26 -11.14
CA LEU A 52 -26.34 13.45 -10.88
C LEU A 52 -26.24 13.05 -9.41
N ALA A 53 -26.47 14.00 -8.49
CA ALA A 53 -26.46 13.72 -7.06
C ALA A 53 -27.50 12.66 -6.66
N ASN A 54 -28.70 12.70 -7.25
CA ASN A 54 -29.74 11.72 -6.97
C ASN A 54 -29.37 10.34 -7.50
N HIS A 55 -28.89 10.22 -8.75
CA HIS A 55 -28.47 8.93 -9.31
C HIS A 55 -27.34 8.29 -8.50
N VAL A 56 -26.35 9.09 -8.08
CA VAL A 56 -25.26 8.61 -7.21
C VAL A 56 -25.80 8.18 -5.85
N ALA A 57 -26.69 8.97 -5.23
CA ALA A 57 -27.27 8.65 -3.94
C ALA A 57 -28.11 7.36 -3.97
N ASP A 58 -28.82 7.12 -5.06
CA ASP A 58 -29.63 5.90 -5.24
C ASP A 58 -28.75 4.67 -5.41
N ARG A 59 -27.71 4.76 -6.26
CA ARG A 59 -26.73 3.67 -6.43
C ARG A 59 -25.97 3.34 -5.14
N LEU A 60 -25.63 4.33 -4.32
CA LEU A 60 -24.97 4.09 -3.04
C LEU A 60 -25.87 3.44 -1.98
N LYS A 61 -27.19 3.60 -2.08
CA LYS A 61 -28.18 3.00 -1.16
C LYS A 61 -28.60 1.59 -1.57
N GLU A 62 -28.35 1.20 -2.82
CA GLU A 62 -28.67 -0.13 -3.31
C GLU A 62 -27.93 -1.19 -2.48
N LYS A 63 -28.67 -2.19 -2.02
CA LYS A 63 -28.13 -3.31 -1.24
C LYS A 63 -27.79 -4.46 -2.18
N ASN A 64 -26.72 -5.18 -1.87
CA ASN A 64 -26.24 -6.32 -2.67
C ASN A 64 -25.82 -5.97 -4.11
N ASP A 65 -25.51 -4.70 -4.41
CA ASP A 65 -24.80 -4.33 -5.65
C ASP A 65 -23.30 -4.63 -5.51
N VAL A 66 -22.90 -5.78 -6.05
CA VAL A 66 -21.51 -6.26 -6.06
C VAL A 66 -20.56 -5.30 -6.77
N GLY A 67 -21.03 -4.66 -7.85
CA GLY A 67 -20.25 -3.69 -8.60
C GLY A 67 -19.97 -2.44 -7.77
N ALA A 68 -21.00 -1.91 -7.09
CA ALA A 68 -20.83 -0.80 -6.17
C ALA A 68 -19.90 -1.14 -5.00
N GLU A 69 -20.04 -2.31 -4.38
CA GLU A 69 -19.16 -2.73 -3.28
C GLU A 69 -17.68 -2.84 -3.74
N THR A 70 -17.43 -3.28 -4.97
CA THR A 70 -16.08 -3.29 -5.56
C THR A 70 -15.49 -1.90 -5.66
N LEU A 71 -16.27 -0.92 -6.14
CA LEU A 71 -15.84 0.47 -6.28
C LEU A 71 -15.63 1.14 -4.93
N LYS A 72 -16.50 0.86 -3.96
CA LYS A 72 -16.36 1.31 -2.56
C LYS A 72 -15.06 0.78 -1.96
N MET A 73 -14.78 -0.51 -2.13
CA MET A 73 -13.52 -1.14 -1.68
C MET A 73 -12.30 -0.47 -2.33
N GLN A 74 -12.32 -0.26 -3.65
CA GLN A 74 -11.24 0.43 -4.36
C GLN A 74 -11.02 1.84 -3.80
N ALA A 75 -12.05 2.69 -3.75
CA ALA A 75 -11.93 4.05 -3.22
C ALA A 75 -11.42 4.06 -1.77
N ARG A 76 -11.97 3.19 -0.92
CA ARG A 76 -11.65 3.18 0.49
C ARG A 76 -10.25 2.66 0.76
N PHE A 77 -9.78 1.63 0.04
CA PHE A 77 -8.42 1.13 0.17
C PHE A 77 -7.40 2.22 -0.18
N HIS A 78 -7.54 2.87 -1.34
CA HIS A 78 -6.62 3.94 -1.77
C HIS A 78 -6.62 5.12 -0.80
N SER A 79 -7.81 5.53 -0.33
CA SER A 79 -7.96 6.60 0.66
C SER A 79 -7.29 6.24 1.98
N ALA A 80 -7.57 5.06 2.54
CA ALA A 80 -6.98 4.62 3.80
C ALA A 80 -5.46 4.46 3.68
N TYR A 81 -4.96 3.95 2.56
CA TYR A 81 -3.54 3.79 2.30
C TYR A 81 -2.81 5.15 2.31
N ALA A 82 -3.35 6.12 1.57
CA ALA A 82 -2.81 7.47 1.52
C ALA A 82 -2.84 8.18 2.89
N GLU A 83 -3.99 8.14 3.57
CA GLU A 83 -4.20 8.76 4.88
C GLU A 83 -3.22 8.21 5.92
N GLU A 84 -3.09 6.88 5.99
CA GLU A 84 -2.27 6.23 7.01
C GLU A 84 -0.77 6.47 6.81
N LEU A 85 -0.28 6.49 5.57
CA LEU A 85 1.12 6.83 5.31
C LEU A 85 1.42 8.33 5.53
N GLU A 86 0.51 9.22 5.15
CA GLU A 86 0.64 10.65 5.42
C GLU A 86 0.61 10.94 6.93
N ASN A 87 -0.18 10.19 7.70
CA ASN A 87 -0.19 10.25 9.16
C ASN A 87 1.18 9.86 9.75
N VAL A 88 1.80 8.78 9.27
CA VAL A 88 3.15 8.38 9.71
C VAL A 88 4.18 9.46 9.37
N GLU A 89 4.14 10.02 8.16
CA GLU A 89 5.07 11.05 7.73
C GLU A 89 4.86 12.40 8.41
N SER A 90 3.61 12.81 8.64
CA SER A 90 3.29 14.03 9.38
C SER A 90 3.77 13.94 10.83
N MET A 91 3.59 12.79 11.50
CA MET A 91 4.16 12.57 12.84
C MET A 91 5.69 12.74 12.83
N HIS A 92 6.39 12.15 11.85
CA HIS A 92 7.83 12.30 11.72
C HIS A 92 8.24 13.77 11.44
N ARG A 93 7.54 14.44 10.51
CA ARG A 93 7.79 15.85 10.17
C ARG A 93 7.57 16.79 11.36
N LEU A 94 6.52 16.57 12.16
CA LEU A 94 6.25 17.36 13.36
C LEU A 94 7.37 17.21 14.40
N LYS A 95 7.81 15.97 14.66
CA LYS A 95 8.95 15.72 15.56
C LYS A 95 10.24 16.38 15.04
N GLN A 96 10.53 16.22 13.75
CA GLN A 96 11.70 16.83 13.12
C GLN A 96 11.66 18.37 13.14
N SER A 97 10.50 18.97 12.87
CA SER A 97 10.32 20.42 12.92
C SER A 97 10.53 20.98 14.33
N ALA A 98 10.01 20.31 15.36
CA ALA A 98 10.23 20.71 16.75
C ALA A 98 11.72 20.60 17.16
N MET A 99 12.40 19.55 16.67
CA MET A 99 13.86 19.42 16.85
C MET A 99 14.60 20.56 16.16
N ASP A 100 14.23 20.89 14.93
CA ASP A 100 14.88 21.93 14.14
C ASP A 100 14.71 23.32 14.74
N GLU A 101 13.52 23.65 15.26
CA GLU A 101 13.23 24.90 15.94
C GLU A 101 14.11 25.07 17.19
N LEU A 102 14.08 24.09 18.11
CA LEU A 102 14.92 24.12 19.32
C LEU A 102 16.42 24.12 18.99
N ARG A 103 16.83 23.38 17.95
CA ARG A 103 18.22 23.36 17.48
C ARG A 103 18.65 24.74 17.01
N GLN A 104 17.84 25.42 16.20
CA GLN A 104 18.14 26.76 15.74
C GLN A 104 18.25 27.76 16.89
N ASP A 105 17.36 27.68 17.88
CA ASP A 105 17.41 28.51 19.08
C ASP A 105 18.71 28.30 19.86
N ILE A 106 19.08 27.05 20.13
CA ILE A 106 20.28 26.66 20.88
C ILE A 106 21.55 27.16 20.18
N VAL A 107 21.63 26.97 18.87
CA VAL A 107 22.85 27.32 18.11
C VAL A 107 23.03 28.84 18.00
N LYS A 108 21.93 29.61 17.95
CA LYS A 108 21.94 31.08 17.87
C LYS A 108 22.27 31.75 19.21
N MET A 109 22.07 31.07 20.35
CA MET A 109 22.40 31.62 21.66
C MET A 109 23.90 31.94 21.78
N LYS A 110 24.19 33.20 22.12
CA LYS A 110 25.53 33.70 22.41
C LYS A 110 25.48 34.50 23.72
N PRO A 111 26.24 34.11 24.76
CA PRO A 111 26.35 34.90 25.97
C PRO A 111 27.03 36.23 25.67
N THR A 112 26.55 37.27 26.36
CA THR A 112 27.00 38.66 26.16
C THR A 112 28.37 38.93 26.82
N SER A 113 28.74 38.13 27.84
CA SER A 113 30.03 38.19 28.52
C SER A 113 30.41 36.82 29.10
N GLU A 114 31.67 36.66 29.54
CA GLU A 114 32.14 35.43 30.22
C GLU A 114 31.45 35.17 31.58
N THR A 115 30.77 36.17 32.14
CA THR A 115 30.04 36.10 33.42
C THR A 115 28.53 36.01 33.26
N ASP A 116 28.03 35.83 32.03
CA ASP A 116 26.61 35.74 31.70
C ASP A 116 26.02 34.38 32.13
N PHE A 117 25.92 34.21 33.44
CA PHE A 117 25.45 32.99 34.08
C PHE A 117 23.98 32.69 33.74
N GLU A 118 23.18 33.73 33.48
CA GLU A 118 21.79 33.61 33.09
C GLU A 118 21.66 32.97 31.70
N THR A 119 22.38 33.48 30.70
CA THR A 119 22.35 32.91 29.34
C THR A 119 22.92 31.48 29.32
N ILE A 120 23.97 31.19 30.08
CA ILE A 120 24.53 29.84 30.22
C ILE A 120 23.52 28.88 30.88
N SER A 121 22.81 29.35 31.90
CA SER A 121 21.75 28.57 32.56
C SER A 121 20.56 28.31 31.64
N MET A 122 20.17 29.31 30.83
CA MET A 122 19.13 29.18 29.81
C MET A 122 19.53 28.18 28.72
N LEU A 123 20.78 28.25 28.22
CA LEU A 123 21.31 27.33 27.24
C LEU A 123 21.25 25.88 27.74
N HIS A 124 21.68 25.63 28.98
CA HIS A 124 21.58 24.31 29.60
C HIS A 124 20.14 23.80 29.64
N ARG A 125 19.18 24.63 30.06
CA ARG A 125 17.75 24.26 30.08
C ARG A 125 17.21 23.95 28.68
N ARG A 126 17.62 24.72 27.67
CA ARG A 126 17.19 24.52 26.28
C ARG A 126 17.77 23.24 25.68
N ILE A 127 19.04 22.94 25.94
CA ILE A 127 19.64 21.64 25.58
C ILE A 127 18.88 20.50 26.26
N PHE A 128 18.58 20.62 27.55
CA PHE A 128 17.77 19.63 28.25
C PHE A 128 16.38 19.45 27.60
N SER A 129 15.69 20.55 27.26
CA SER A 129 14.40 20.49 26.54
C SER A 129 14.52 19.81 25.17
N PHE A 130 15.63 20.03 24.45
CA PHE A 130 15.91 19.35 23.19
C PHE A 130 16.08 17.84 23.38
N LEU A 131 16.80 17.40 24.41
CA LEU A 131 16.96 15.97 24.74
C LEU A 131 15.63 15.32 25.14
N MET A 132 14.72 16.07 25.75
CA MET A 132 13.40 15.58 26.11
C MET A 132 12.48 15.33 24.92
N LEU A 133 12.79 15.83 23.71
CA LEU A 133 11.97 15.59 22.50
C LEU A 133 11.94 14.13 22.05
N ALA A 134 12.88 13.30 22.52
CA ALA A 134 12.87 11.86 22.25
C ALA A 134 11.73 11.12 22.96
N TYR A 135 11.02 11.77 23.89
CA TYR A 135 10.04 11.13 24.76
C TYR A 135 8.70 11.85 24.71
N ASP A 136 7.64 11.07 24.51
CA ASP A 136 6.28 11.62 24.43
C ASP A 136 5.74 11.95 25.84
N GLU A 137 6.19 11.25 26.89
CA GLU A 137 5.76 11.46 28.27
C GLU A 137 6.77 12.25 29.12
N LYS A 138 6.29 13.31 29.77
CA LYS A 138 7.07 14.14 30.71
C LYS A 138 6.94 13.63 32.15
N LEU A 139 7.45 12.43 32.39
CA LEU A 139 7.50 11.87 33.75
C LEU A 139 8.74 12.35 34.51
N SER A 140 8.61 12.63 35.80
CA SER A 140 9.74 13.04 36.66
C SER A 140 10.89 12.03 36.70
N ALA A 141 10.60 10.74 36.49
CA ALA A 141 11.63 9.70 36.38
C ALA A 141 12.44 9.82 35.08
N VAL A 142 11.76 10.07 33.96
CA VAL A 142 12.37 10.31 32.64
C VAL A 142 13.29 11.53 32.70
N GLU A 143 12.81 12.63 33.29
CA GLU A 143 13.60 13.85 33.46
C GLU A 143 14.88 13.61 34.27
N ARG A 144 14.80 12.83 35.36
CA ARG A 144 15.95 12.46 36.18
C ARG A 144 16.97 11.61 35.43
N GLU A 145 16.51 10.62 34.66
CA GLU A 145 17.40 9.79 33.84
C GLU A 145 18.10 10.60 32.75
N VAL A 146 17.37 11.47 32.04
CA VAL A 146 17.92 12.35 31.01
C VAL A 146 18.92 13.33 31.62
N ALA A 147 18.61 13.93 32.78
CA ALA A 147 19.52 14.84 33.47
C ALA A 147 20.81 14.14 33.90
N ALA A 148 20.71 12.92 34.46
CA ALA A 148 21.87 12.15 34.87
C ALA A 148 22.76 11.74 33.68
N ALA A 149 22.15 11.32 32.57
CA ALA A 149 22.87 10.99 31.34
C ALA A 149 23.53 12.25 30.72
N MET A 150 22.80 13.37 30.68
CA MET A 150 23.32 14.65 30.21
C MET A 150 24.52 15.12 31.04
N GLU A 151 24.45 15.10 32.38
CA GLU A 151 25.58 15.54 33.22
C GLU A 151 26.81 14.62 33.09
N SER A 152 26.62 13.34 32.75
CA SER A 152 27.73 12.40 32.48
C SER A 152 28.44 12.69 31.15
N VAL A 153 27.66 13.00 30.11
CA VAL A 153 28.16 13.20 28.74
C VAL A 153 28.63 14.62 28.52
N PHE A 154 27.82 15.58 28.95
CA PHE A 154 27.97 17.01 28.73
C PHE A 154 27.66 17.80 30.01
N PRO A 155 28.61 17.83 30.97
CA PRO A 155 28.44 18.56 32.22
C PRO A 155 28.37 20.07 31.97
N ARG A 156 27.79 20.83 32.92
CA ARG A 156 27.68 22.30 32.81
C ARG A 156 28.98 23.03 32.49
N ALA A 157 30.13 22.52 32.93
CA ALA A 157 31.44 23.10 32.61
C ALA A 157 31.74 23.11 31.09
N GLY A 158 31.18 22.16 30.33
CA GLY A 158 31.31 22.06 28.88
C GLY A 158 30.50 23.09 28.08
N LEU A 159 29.60 23.85 28.72
CA LEU A 159 28.86 24.92 28.04
C LEU A 159 29.77 26.02 27.51
N LYS A 160 30.90 26.29 28.19
CA LYS A 160 31.86 27.31 27.75
C LYS A 160 32.51 26.94 26.42
N SER A 161 32.96 25.69 26.26
CA SER A 161 33.54 25.21 25.00
C SER A 161 32.49 25.12 23.90
N PHE A 162 31.27 24.67 24.22
CA PHE A 162 30.17 24.61 23.25
C PHE A 162 29.83 25.97 22.65
N VAL A 163 29.77 27.03 23.46
CA VAL A 163 29.47 28.38 22.98
C VAL A 163 30.49 28.89 21.96
N ALA A 164 31.76 28.52 22.12
CA ALA A 164 32.86 28.94 21.25
C ALA A 164 32.88 28.25 19.88
N LEU A 165 32.11 27.18 19.70
CA LEU A 165 32.03 26.44 18.45
C LEU A 165 31.29 27.21 17.34
N SER A 166 31.55 26.82 16.09
CA SER A 166 30.81 27.30 14.94
C SER A 166 29.33 26.85 15.00
N VAL A 167 28.47 27.52 14.24
CA VAL A 167 27.05 27.15 14.13
C VAL A 167 26.87 25.69 13.68
N SER A 168 27.67 25.25 12.71
CA SER A 168 27.64 23.88 12.20
C SER A 168 28.08 22.86 13.26
N ASP A 169 29.17 23.17 13.97
CA ASP A 169 29.71 22.26 15.00
C ASP A 169 28.78 22.15 16.20
N LYS A 170 28.16 23.26 16.62
CA LYS A 170 27.10 23.24 17.65
C LYS A 170 25.94 22.34 17.24
N SER A 171 25.50 22.43 15.98
CA SER A 171 24.42 21.61 15.45
C SER A 171 24.78 20.12 15.47
N ASN A 172 25.98 19.77 15.00
CA ASN A 172 26.46 18.39 14.98
C ASN A 172 26.62 17.84 16.40
N GLN A 173 27.26 18.60 17.29
CA GLN A 173 27.45 18.21 18.69
C GLN A 173 26.12 18.04 19.43
N LEU A 174 25.10 18.85 19.11
CA LEU A 174 23.78 18.73 19.72
C LEU A 174 23.07 17.44 19.29
N MET A 175 23.16 17.07 18.00
CA MET A 175 22.62 15.80 17.50
C MET A 175 23.34 14.60 18.08
N GLU A 176 24.68 14.66 18.15
CA GLU A 176 25.49 13.61 18.76
C GLU A 176 25.14 13.45 20.26
N LEU A 177 25.02 14.56 21.00
CA LEU A 177 24.60 14.55 22.40
C LEU A 177 23.23 13.89 22.57
N PHE A 178 22.29 14.21 21.68
CA PHE A 178 20.95 13.61 21.67
C PHE A 178 20.99 12.11 21.49
N ASN A 179 21.70 11.62 20.47
CA ASN A 179 21.82 10.20 20.22
C ASN A 179 22.57 9.46 21.34
N ILE A 180 23.65 10.04 21.89
CA ILE A 180 24.38 9.42 23.01
C ILE A 180 23.50 9.34 24.25
N VAL A 181 22.81 10.41 24.64
CA VAL A 181 21.94 10.42 25.81
C VAL A 181 20.79 9.43 25.64
N PHE A 182 20.17 9.39 24.46
CA PHE A 182 19.13 8.42 24.15
C PHE A 182 19.66 6.98 24.20
N GLY A 183 20.83 6.72 23.59
CA GLY A 183 21.52 5.43 23.59
C GLY A 183 21.88 4.94 24.99
N ILE A 184 22.33 5.83 25.89
CA ILE A 184 22.59 5.49 27.30
C ILE A 184 21.29 5.04 27.98
N ARG A 185 20.17 5.71 27.74
CA ARG A 185 18.88 5.32 28.32
C ARG A 185 18.38 4.00 27.75
N LEU A 186 18.56 3.73 26.45
CA LEU A 186 18.28 2.44 25.83
C LEU A 186 19.09 1.31 26.47
N PHE A 187 20.39 1.52 26.69
CA PHE A 187 21.24 0.56 27.36
C PHE A 187 20.84 0.35 28.83
N ASN A 188 20.55 1.43 29.56
CA ASN A 188 20.10 1.36 30.95
C ASN A 188 18.79 0.58 31.10
N LYS A 189 17.91 0.66 30.10
CA LYS A 189 16.71 -0.17 29.99
C LYS A 189 17.06 -1.66 29.91
N GLU A 190 17.97 -2.03 29.00
CA GLU A 190 18.38 -3.41 28.78
C GLU A 190 18.97 -4.06 30.04
N VAL A 191 19.77 -3.31 30.80
CA VAL A 191 20.38 -3.79 32.06
C VAL A 191 19.46 -3.67 33.28
N GLY A 192 18.21 -3.23 33.10
CA GLY A 192 17.22 -3.10 34.18
C GLY A 192 17.51 -1.99 35.20
N LYS A 193 18.30 -0.98 34.84
CA LYS A 193 18.69 0.14 35.71
C LYS A 193 17.98 1.47 35.40
N GLY A 194 17.11 1.49 34.40
CA GLY A 194 16.37 2.68 33.98
C GLY A 194 15.52 2.40 32.75
N GLY A 195 15.29 3.42 31.93
CA GLY A 195 14.53 3.27 30.68
C GLY A 195 13.01 3.36 30.89
N VAL A 196 12.59 4.06 31.94
CA VAL A 196 11.18 4.39 32.15
C VAL A 196 10.61 5.06 30.89
N SER A 197 9.38 4.68 30.52
CA SER A 197 8.65 5.13 29.34
C SER A 197 9.27 4.80 27.98
N ILE A 198 10.27 3.92 27.91
CA ILE A 198 10.83 3.45 26.64
C ILE A 198 10.20 2.12 26.26
N ASP A 199 9.45 2.09 25.16
CA ASP A 199 8.84 0.88 24.64
C ASP A 199 9.86 -0.17 24.20
N ASN A 200 9.47 -1.43 24.22
CA ASN A 200 10.28 -2.52 23.67
C ASN A 200 10.10 -2.66 22.16
N VAL A 201 10.36 -1.56 21.45
CA VAL A 201 10.18 -1.44 20.00
C VAL A 201 10.80 -2.60 19.22
N PRO A 202 12.06 -3.04 19.47
CA PRO A 202 12.65 -4.12 18.68
C PRO A 202 11.83 -5.42 18.72
N GLN A 203 11.37 -5.82 19.90
CA GLN A 203 10.58 -7.04 20.09
C GLN A 203 9.11 -6.86 19.68
N ASN A 204 8.52 -5.70 19.99
CA ASN A 204 7.14 -5.38 19.60
C ASN A 204 7.00 -5.34 18.08
N LEU A 205 7.96 -4.73 17.37
CA LEU A 205 7.99 -4.68 15.91
C LEU A 205 7.99 -6.09 15.31
N LEU A 206 8.93 -6.95 15.71
CA LEU A 206 9.01 -8.30 15.15
C LEU A 206 7.76 -9.14 15.44
N ARG A 207 7.20 -9.02 16.66
CA ARG A 207 5.93 -9.67 17.03
C ARG A 207 4.78 -9.18 16.14
N ASP A 208 4.65 -7.88 15.97
CA ASP A 208 3.54 -7.28 15.22
C ASP A 208 3.68 -7.56 13.72
N CYS A 209 4.91 -7.55 13.17
CA CYS A 209 5.22 -8.04 11.82
C CYS A 209 4.77 -9.50 11.64
N ALA A 210 5.23 -10.41 12.51
CA ALA A 210 4.86 -11.82 12.41
C ALA A 210 3.34 -12.04 12.52
N SER A 211 2.68 -11.31 13.42
CA SER A 211 1.22 -11.39 13.57
C SER A 211 0.47 -10.88 12.33
N LEU A 212 0.91 -9.75 11.75
CA LEU A 212 0.26 -9.18 10.57
C LEU A 212 0.50 -10.01 9.31
N THR A 213 1.74 -10.48 9.09
CA THR A 213 2.08 -11.39 7.98
C THR A 213 1.22 -12.65 8.03
N ALA A 214 1.11 -13.32 9.19
CA ALA A 214 0.29 -14.52 9.32
C ALA A 214 -1.18 -14.28 9.00
N LYS A 215 -1.77 -13.16 9.46
CA LYS A 215 -3.16 -12.79 9.15
C LYS A 215 -3.36 -12.51 7.65
N LEU A 216 -2.42 -11.79 7.03
CA LEU A 216 -2.48 -11.49 5.60
C LEU A 216 -2.32 -12.74 4.75
N GLU A 217 -1.41 -13.65 5.09
CA GLU A 217 -1.24 -14.93 4.40
C GLU A 217 -2.49 -15.81 4.52
N GLU A 218 -3.09 -15.89 5.71
CA GLU A 218 -4.33 -16.62 5.94
C GLU A 218 -5.47 -16.05 5.09
N GLU A 219 -5.67 -14.74 5.13
CA GLU A 219 -6.72 -14.06 4.40
C GLU A 219 -6.52 -14.15 2.87
N THR A 220 -5.27 -14.00 2.40
CA THR A 220 -4.90 -14.14 0.98
C THR A 220 -5.18 -15.55 0.48
N ARG A 221 -4.85 -16.58 1.28
CA ARG A 221 -5.14 -17.98 0.95
C ARG A 221 -6.63 -18.26 0.90
N ALA A 222 -7.40 -17.75 1.86
CA ALA A 222 -8.86 -17.87 1.88
C ALA A 222 -9.50 -17.20 0.64
N ALA A 223 -9.05 -15.98 0.30
CA ALA A 223 -9.50 -15.28 -0.89
C ALA A 223 -9.16 -16.05 -2.19
N MET A 224 -7.99 -16.68 -2.27
CA MET A 224 -7.62 -17.51 -3.42
C MET A 224 -8.53 -18.73 -3.56
N THR A 225 -8.82 -19.44 -2.47
CA THR A 225 -9.78 -20.56 -2.48
C THR A 225 -11.17 -20.11 -2.95
N GLN A 226 -11.62 -18.95 -2.47
CA GLN A 226 -12.89 -18.34 -2.88
C GLN A 226 -12.91 -17.97 -4.37
N ILE A 227 -11.80 -17.45 -4.91
CA ILE A 227 -11.64 -17.15 -6.34
C ILE A 227 -11.73 -18.42 -7.17
N THR A 228 -11.02 -19.49 -6.78
CA THR A 228 -11.06 -20.77 -7.51
C THR A 228 -12.48 -21.32 -7.57
N SER A 229 -13.16 -21.40 -6.43
CA SER A 229 -14.54 -21.86 -6.36
C SER A 229 -15.51 -21.01 -7.19
N THR A 230 -15.39 -19.68 -7.15
CA THR A 230 -16.23 -18.79 -7.97
C THR A 230 -15.91 -18.90 -9.45
N THR A 231 -14.64 -19.08 -9.82
CA THR A 231 -14.21 -19.26 -11.22
C THR A 231 -14.79 -20.55 -11.80
N ASP A 232 -14.72 -21.64 -11.05
CA ASP A 232 -15.34 -22.92 -11.39
C ASP A 232 -16.86 -22.76 -11.58
N ALA A 233 -17.53 -22.11 -10.64
CA ALA A 233 -18.97 -21.89 -10.71
C ALA A 233 -19.36 -20.98 -11.90
N ALA A 234 -18.54 -19.98 -12.22
CA ALA A 234 -18.72 -19.13 -13.39
C ALA A 234 -18.57 -19.92 -14.71
N CYS A 235 -17.56 -20.79 -14.78
CA CYS A 235 -17.32 -21.64 -15.93
C CYS A 235 -18.45 -22.66 -16.11
N PHE A 236 -18.94 -23.26 -15.02
CA PHE A 236 -20.09 -24.16 -15.05
C PHE A 236 -21.36 -23.47 -15.55
N VAL A 237 -21.68 -22.28 -15.04
CA VAL A 237 -22.86 -21.50 -15.53
C VAL A 237 -22.68 -21.14 -17.00
N ALA A 238 -21.48 -20.76 -17.43
CA ALA A 238 -21.17 -20.46 -18.83
C ALA A 238 -21.33 -21.68 -19.75
N GLN A 239 -21.03 -22.89 -19.28
CA GLN A 239 -21.29 -24.13 -20.03
C GLN A 239 -22.79 -24.38 -20.17
N LYS A 240 -23.53 -24.27 -19.07
CA LYS A 240 -24.98 -24.55 -19.03
C LYS A 240 -25.84 -23.51 -19.74
N LEU A 241 -25.31 -22.31 -20.00
CA LEU A 241 -25.91 -21.32 -20.90
C LEU A 241 -26.20 -21.87 -22.30
N SER A 242 -25.40 -22.84 -22.78
CA SER A 242 -25.64 -23.48 -24.08
C SER A 242 -26.82 -24.47 -24.10
N GLU A 243 -27.37 -24.84 -22.93
CA GLU A 243 -28.35 -25.92 -22.75
C GLU A 243 -29.67 -25.48 -22.10
N GLY A 244 -29.77 -24.24 -21.59
CA GLY A 244 -30.86 -23.81 -20.70
C GLY A 244 -31.59 -22.51 -21.10
N ASP A 245 -32.42 -21.99 -20.19
CA ASP A 245 -33.09 -20.70 -20.32
C ASP A 245 -32.07 -19.56 -20.32
N GLU A 246 -31.90 -18.94 -21.49
CA GLU A 246 -30.83 -17.99 -21.81
C GLU A 246 -30.89 -16.73 -20.92
N GLU A 247 -32.07 -16.24 -20.55
CA GLU A 247 -32.22 -15.00 -19.77
C GLU A 247 -31.78 -15.19 -18.31
N THR A 248 -32.34 -16.20 -17.64
CA THR A 248 -32.03 -16.52 -16.23
C THR A 248 -30.54 -16.84 -16.05
N MET A 249 -29.94 -17.60 -16.98
CA MET A 249 -28.54 -17.97 -16.89
C MET A 249 -27.59 -16.82 -17.24
N ASN A 250 -27.98 -15.91 -18.13
CA ASN A 250 -27.23 -14.68 -18.38
C ASN A 250 -27.20 -13.76 -17.16
N GLN A 251 -28.31 -13.62 -16.44
CA GLN A 251 -28.35 -12.84 -15.19
C GLN A 251 -27.44 -13.46 -14.12
N ARG A 252 -27.48 -14.79 -13.95
CA ARG A 252 -26.58 -15.52 -13.04
C ARG A 252 -25.12 -15.32 -13.43
N LEU A 253 -24.77 -15.50 -14.71
CA LEU A 253 -23.41 -15.30 -15.18
C LEU A 253 -22.93 -13.86 -14.96
N GLY A 254 -23.77 -12.86 -15.24
CA GLY A 254 -23.47 -11.45 -15.01
C GLY A 254 -23.11 -11.16 -13.55
N ARG A 255 -23.91 -11.64 -12.60
CA ARG A 255 -23.63 -11.44 -11.18
C ARG A 255 -22.41 -12.22 -10.69
N VAL A 256 -22.22 -13.47 -11.12
CA VAL A 256 -21.02 -14.26 -10.76
C VAL A 256 -19.73 -13.61 -11.28
N LYS A 257 -19.76 -13.01 -12.48
CA LYS A 257 -18.63 -12.22 -12.99
C LYS A 257 -18.32 -11.04 -12.08
N MET A 258 -19.33 -10.30 -11.63
CA MET A 258 -19.13 -9.20 -10.68
C MET A 258 -18.55 -9.70 -9.34
N GLU A 259 -19.03 -10.82 -8.82
CA GLU A 259 -18.47 -11.42 -7.60
C GLU A 259 -17.01 -11.82 -7.78
N LEU A 260 -16.66 -12.35 -8.96
CA LEU A 260 -15.30 -12.72 -9.31
C LEU A 260 -14.38 -11.49 -9.42
N ILE A 261 -14.84 -10.40 -10.04
CA ILE A 261 -14.13 -9.12 -10.09
C ILE A 261 -13.84 -8.61 -8.68
N HIS A 262 -14.87 -8.58 -7.83
CA HIS A 262 -14.74 -8.15 -6.44
C HIS A 262 -13.69 -8.99 -5.68
N ARG A 263 -13.82 -10.32 -5.72
CA ARG A 263 -12.91 -11.25 -5.03
C ARG A 263 -11.47 -11.10 -5.52
N HIS A 264 -11.26 -10.93 -6.83
CA HIS A 264 -9.94 -10.66 -7.39
C HIS A 264 -9.37 -9.33 -6.93
N GLN A 265 -10.19 -8.27 -6.86
CA GLN A 265 -9.75 -6.97 -6.36
C GLN A 265 -9.36 -7.03 -4.88
N TYR A 266 -10.14 -7.73 -4.06
CA TYR A 266 -9.83 -7.98 -2.64
C TYR A 266 -8.51 -8.73 -2.48
N TYR A 267 -8.34 -9.86 -3.20
CA TYR A 267 -7.10 -10.63 -3.23
C TYR A 267 -5.90 -9.78 -3.66
N HIS A 268 -6.06 -8.93 -4.68
CA HIS A 268 -4.96 -8.11 -5.18
C HIS A 268 -4.49 -7.10 -4.13
N PHE A 269 -5.40 -6.44 -3.42
CA PHE A 269 -5.05 -5.54 -2.33
C PHE A 269 -4.38 -6.27 -1.17
N LEU A 270 -4.85 -7.46 -0.81
CA LEU A 270 -4.21 -8.30 0.22
C LEU A 270 -2.79 -8.71 -0.17
N SER A 271 -2.61 -9.24 -1.38
CA SER A 271 -1.30 -9.67 -1.89
C SER A 271 -0.30 -8.52 -1.91
N SER A 272 -0.76 -7.33 -2.28
CA SER A 272 0.14 -6.17 -2.37
C SER A 272 0.52 -5.65 -0.99
N LEU A 273 -0.42 -5.65 -0.04
CA LEU A 273 -0.12 -5.33 1.35
C LEU A 273 0.81 -6.38 1.99
N LEU A 274 0.67 -7.65 1.58
CA LEU A 274 1.57 -8.75 1.97
C LEU A 274 3.00 -8.52 1.43
N ASP A 275 3.16 -8.07 0.20
CA ASP A 275 4.48 -7.73 -0.36
C ASP A 275 5.14 -6.57 0.40
N GLU A 276 4.36 -5.53 0.75
CA GLU A 276 4.85 -4.39 1.52
C GLU A 276 5.27 -4.76 2.95
N ILE A 277 4.49 -5.60 3.65
CA ILE A 277 4.88 -6.07 4.98
C ILE A 277 6.12 -6.97 4.90
N ASN A 278 6.25 -7.83 3.88
CA ASN A 278 7.43 -8.68 3.71
C ASN A 278 8.70 -7.85 3.48
N ALA A 279 8.63 -6.79 2.66
CA ALA A 279 9.74 -5.85 2.51
C ALA A 279 10.08 -5.13 3.83
N THR A 280 9.07 -4.80 4.62
CA THR A 280 9.23 -4.18 5.94
C THR A 280 9.84 -5.14 6.96
N VAL A 281 9.46 -6.43 6.94
CA VAL A 281 10.03 -7.50 7.78
C VAL A 281 11.52 -7.65 7.51
N ALA A 282 11.93 -7.75 6.24
CA ALA A 282 13.35 -7.85 5.87
C ALA A 282 14.17 -6.67 6.42
N ASN A 283 13.65 -5.44 6.32
CA ASN A 283 14.29 -4.25 6.89
C ASN A 283 14.32 -4.30 8.43
N ALA A 284 13.22 -4.73 9.06
CA ALA A 284 13.12 -4.85 10.50
C ALA A 284 14.13 -5.87 11.07
N GLU A 285 14.31 -7.00 10.41
CA GLU A 285 15.29 -8.04 10.79
C GLU A 285 16.72 -7.52 10.69
N GLU A 286 17.09 -6.86 9.58
CA GLU A 286 18.42 -6.24 9.40
C GLU A 286 18.70 -5.21 10.50
N MET A 287 17.76 -4.31 10.77
CA MET A 287 17.90 -3.29 11.81
C MET A 287 17.93 -3.90 13.21
N HIS A 288 17.14 -4.94 13.47
CA HIS A 288 17.13 -5.65 14.75
C HIS A 288 18.46 -6.36 15.01
N GLU A 289 19.07 -6.98 13.99
CA GLU A 289 20.39 -7.60 14.11
C GLU A 289 21.44 -6.53 14.45
N ARG A 290 21.43 -5.40 13.73
CA ARG A 290 22.33 -4.27 14.01
C ARG A 290 22.17 -3.73 15.42
N TYR A 291 20.93 -3.54 15.89
CA TYR A 291 20.62 -3.08 17.24
C TYR A 291 21.14 -4.07 18.29
N SER A 292 20.82 -5.36 18.12
CA SER A 292 21.22 -6.44 19.03
C SER A 292 22.74 -6.57 19.13
N LYS A 293 23.45 -6.42 18.01
CA LYS A 293 24.92 -6.44 17.97
C LYS A 293 25.51 -5.29 18.79
N GLN A 294 25.04 -4.06 18.60
CA GLN A 294 25.53 -2.91 19.38
C GLN A 294 25.22 -3.04 20.87
N MET A 295 24.03 -3.56 21.21
CA MET A 295 23.64 -3.78 22.60
C MET A 295 24.54 -4.82 23.29
N LYS A 296 24.84 -5.94 22.62
CA LYS A 296 25.78 -6.96 23.12
C LYS A 296 27.19 -6.39 23.29
N ASP A 297 27.69 -5.68 22.29
CA ASP A 297 29.02 -5.05 22.36
C ASP A 297 29.12 -4.07 23.55
N LEU A 298 28.11 -3.23 23.76
CA LEU A 298 28.04 -2.32 24.91
C LEU A 298 28.00 -3.08 26.23
N THR A 299 27.25 -4.18 26.29
CA THR A 299 27.15 -5.03 27.47
C THR A 299 28.49 -5.66 27.83
N THR A 300 29.24 -6.15 26.84
CA THR A 300 30.60 -6.68 27.05
C THR A 300 31.59 -5.60 27.46
N LEU A 301 31.50 -4.42 26.85
CA LEU A 301 32.44 -3.31 27.09
C LEU A 301 32.26 -2.68 28.49
N VAL A 302 31.01 -2.59 28.96
CA VAL A 302 30.63 -2.00 30.26
C VAL A 302 30.56 -3.05 31.38
N GLY A 303 30.16 -4.28 31.08
CA GLY A 303 29.80 -5.35 32.02
C GLY A 303 30.92 -5.92 32.91
N GLY A 304 32.12 -5.35 32.87
CA GLY A 304 33.24 -5.77 33.72
C GLY A 304 34.18 -4.64 34.13
N ARG A 305 33.84 -3.36 33.88
CA ARG A 305 34.74 -2.22 34.10
C ARG A 305 34.05 -1.12 34.90
N SER A 306 34.79 -0.53 35.85
CA SER A 306 34.33 0.64 36.61
C SER A 306 34.36 1.93 35.80
N SER A 307 35.13 1.96 34.70
CA SER A 307 35.22 3.09 33.78
C SER A 307 35.60 2.60 32.38
N VAL A 308 35.01 3.23 31.35
CA VAL A 308 35.23 2.89 29.95
C VAL A 308 35.52 4.18 29.17
N PRO A 309 36.51 4.20 28.25
CA PRO A 309 36.84 5.39 27.47
C PRO A 309 35.65 5.88 26.63
N LYS A 310 35.39 7.19 26.67
CA LYS A 310 34.28 7.85 25.94
C LYS A 310 34.35 7.56 24.44
N ASP A 311 35.54 7.59 23.85
CA ASP A 311 35.79 7.33 22.43
C ASP A 311 35.38 5.92 21.98
N GLN A 312 35.21 4.97 22.91
CA GLN A 312 34.77 3.61 22.61
C GLN A 312 33.26 3.42 22.80
N VAL A 313 32.66 4.08 23.80
CA VAL A 313 31.23 3.91 24.13
C VAL A 313 30.32 4.84 23.35
N TYR A 314 30.72 6.09 23.10
CA TYR A 314 29.85 7.10 22.49
C TYR A 314 29.44 6.74 21.06
N PRO A 315 30.34 6.29 20.17
CA PRO A 315 29.94 5.85 18.83
C PRO A 315 28.92 4.69 18.87
N LYS A 316 29.02 3.80 19.87
CA LYS A 316 28.08 2.68 20.02
C LYS A 316 26.71 3.14 20.51
N PHE A 317 26.64 4.07 21.46
CA PHE A 317 25.38 4.66 21.89
C PHE A 317 24.71 5.45 20.76
N ASP A 318 25.49 6.17 19.96
CA ASP A 318 24.99 6.91 18.80
C ASP A 318 24.33 5.98 17.78
N ILE A 319 25.04 4.92 17.36
CA ILE A 319 24.49 3.91 16.43
C ILE A 319 23.27 3.22 17.04
N LEU A 320 23.28 2.91 18.33
CA LEU A 320 22.16 2.27 19.02
C LEU A 320 20.89 3.13 18.97
N ALA A 321 21.02 4.42 19.28
CA ALA A 321 19.94 5.39 19.20
C ALA A 321 19.37 5.52 17.78
N ALA A 322 20.25 5.70 16.79
CA ALA A 322 19.84 5.82 15.39
C ALA A 322 19.12 4.57 14.89
N THR A 323 19.63 3.38 15.24
CA THR A 323 19.01 2.11 14.85
C THR A 323 17.65 1.92 15.53
N TRP A 324 17.51 2.31 16.80
CA TRP A 324 16.23 2.26 17.51
C TRP A 324 15.18 3.18 16.87
N MET A 325 15.56 4.42 16.52
CA MET A 325 14.64 5.36 15.87
C MET A 325 14.18 4.83 14.50
N ARG A 326 15.07 4.15 13.77
CA ARG A 326 14.71 3.49 12.53
C ARG A 326 13.72 2.35 12.77
N LEU A 327 13.91 1.53 13.80
CA LEU A 327 12.97 0.47 14.19
C LEU A 327 11.61 1.04 14.58
N ASP A 328 11.56 2.14 15.33
CA ASP A 328 10.29 2.79 15.69
C ASP A 328 9.54 3.31 14.45
N ALA A 329 10.25 3.95 13.50
CA ALA A 329 9.65 4.38 12.25
C ALA A 329 9.06 3.21 11.43
N LEU A 330 9.75 2.06 11.38
CA LEU A 330 9.21 0.84 10.77
C LEU A 330 7.96 0.36 11.53
N TRP A 331 7.98 0.41 12.87
CA TRP A 331 6.84 -0.01 13.69
C TRP A 331 5.60 0.85 13.48
N GLN A 332 5.76 2.17 13.32
CA GLN A 332 4.62 3.04 12.96
C GLN A 332 4.05 2.70 11.57
N THR A 333 4.91 2.30 10.62
CA THR A 333 4.47 1.85 9.29
C THR A 333 3.70 0.53 9.37
N VAL A 334 4.15 -0.43 10.19
CA VAL A 334 3.42 -1.70 10.42
C VAL A 334 2.05 -1.44 11.04
N LYS A 335 1.94 -0.51 12.00
CA LYS A 335 0.65 -0.11 12.57
C LYS A 335 -0.29 0.52 11.54
N ALA A 336 0.25 1.31 10.61
CA ALA A 336 -0.52 1.84 9.48
C ALA A 336 -1.04 0.70 8.58
N PHE A 337 -0.20 -0.27 8.23
CA PHE A 337 -0.63 -1.45 7.46
C PHE A 337 -1.70 -2.27 8.18
N GLU A 338 -1.63 -2.42 9.51
CA GLU A 338 -2.68 -3.10 10.27
C GLU A 338 -4.03 -2.36 10.19
N ARG A 339 -4.02 -1.03 10.21
CA ARG A 339 -5.24 -0.22 10.05
C ARG A 339 -5.82 -0.31 8.64
N ILE A 340 -4.96 -0.29 7.61
CA ILE A 340 -5.36 -0.51 6.20
C ILE A 340 -5.97 -1.92 6.03
N PHE A 341 -5.33 -2.95 6.60
CA PHE A 341 -5.84 -4.31 6.55
C PHE A 341 -7.21 -4.44 7.23
N LYS A 342 -7.40 -3.86 8.42
CA LYS A 342 -8.71 -3.84 9.10
C LYS A 342 -9.79 -3.16 8.26
N CYS A 343 -9.42 -2.09 7.55
CA CYS A 343 -10.33 -1.43 6.63
C CYS A 343 -10.74 -2.37 5.47
N LEU A 344 -9.77 -3.08 4.89
CA LEU A 344 -10.01 -4.02 3.81
C LEU A 344 -10.90 -5.19 4.25
N GLN A 345 -10.69 -5.74 5.46
CA GLN A 345 -11.49 -6.86 6.00
C GLN A 345 -13.00 -6.59 6.04
N SER A 346 -13.42 -5.32 6.12
CA SER A 346 -14.85 -4.97 6.05
C SER A 346 -15.51 -5.31 4.70
N TYR A 347 -14.70 -5.51 3.65
CA TYR A 347 -15.11 -5.90 2.31
C TYR A 347 -14.87 -7.38 2.02
N LYS A 348 -14.65 -8.25 3.02
CA LYS A 348 -14.46 -9.68 2.75
C LYS A 348 -15.72 -10.34 2.16
N GLU A 349 -16.87 -10.07 2.77
CA GLU A 349 -18.17 -10.62 2.37
C GLU A 349 -19.26 -9.52 2.39
N PRO A 350 -19.19 -8.53 1.48
CA PRO A 350 -20.10 -7.39 1.51
C PRO A 350 -21.44 -7.67 0.82
N PHE A 351 -21.61 -8.85 0.21
CA PHE A 351 -22.80 -9.28 -0.53
C PHE A 351 -23.07 -10.77 -0.33
N GLU A 352 -24.31 -11.16 -0.60
CA GLU A 352 -24.72 -12.57 -0.65
C GLU A 352 -24.23 -13.21 -1.96
N SER A 353 -23.45 -14.28 -1.85
CA SER A 353 -22.99 -15.08 -2.99
C SER A 353 -24.18 -15.75 -3.69
N ILE A 354 -24.22 -15.72 -5.03
CA ILE A 354 -25.20 -16.48 -5.83
C ILE A 354 -25.26 -17.96 -5.44
N PHE A 355 -24.11 -18.53 -5.05
CA PHE A 355 -23.96 -19.96 -4.77
C PHE A 355 -24.01 -20.29 -3.28
N ALA A 356 -24.51 -19.39 -2.43
CA ALA A 356 -24.65 -19.64 -0.99
C ALA A 356 -25.72 -20.69 -0.63
N GLY A 357 -26.52 -21.16 -1.60
CA GLY A 357 -27.52 -22.22 -1.44
C GLY A 357 -27.13 -23.54 -2.11
N ASN A 358 -27.78 -24.63 -1.70
CA ASN A 358 -27.64 -26.00 -2.26
C ASN A 358 -28.14 -26.14 -3.72
N ASP A 359 -28.28 -25.04 -4.47
CA ASP A 359 -28.88 -25.00 -5.80
C ASP A 359 -27.95 -25.53 -6.90
N ILE A 360 -26.67 -25.76 -6.59
CA ILE A 360 -25.69 -26.28 -7.53
C ILE A 360 -24.93 -27.43 -6.91
N ASP A 361 -24.86 -28.54 -7.65
CA ASP A 361 -24.07 -29.71 -7.29
C ASP A 361 -22.58 -29.33 -7.24
N ALA A 362 -22.01 -29.30 -6.04
CA ALA A 362 -20.62 -28.91 -5.83
C ALA A 362 -19.66 -29.83 -6.60
N ASP A 363 -19.99 -31.12 -6.74
CA ASP A 363 -19.18 -32.08 -7.49
C ASP A 363 -19.22 -31.82 -9.00
N ALA A 364 -20.31 -31.23 -9.52
CA ALA A 364 -20.44 -30.86 -10.93
C ALA A 364 -19.74 -29.53 -11.28
N VAL A 365 -19.47 -28.69 -10.29
CA VAL A 365 -18.79 -27.40 -10.45
C VAL A 365 -17.28 -27.54 -10.38
N MET A 366 -16.78 -28.42 -9.52
CA MET A 366 -15.34 -28.58 -9.32
C MET A 366 -14.62 -28.91 -10.63
N GLY A 367 -13.59 -28.13 -10.95
CA GLY A 367 -12.77 -28.32 -12.15
C GLY A 367 -13.46 -27.88 -13.46
N ALA A 368 -14.65 -27.27 -13.41
CA ALA A 368 -15.30 -26.72 -14.60
C ALA A 368 -14.45 -25.65 -15.31
N SER A 369 -13.52 -25.00 -14.57
CA SER A 369 -12.56 -24.06 -15.14
C SER A 369 -11.41 -24.72 -15.92
N GLU A 370 -11.24 -26.04 -15.91
CA GLU A 370 -10.23 -26.74 -16.72
C GLU A 370 -10.71 -26.97 -18.16
N THR A 371 -12.02 -26.99 -18.38
CA THR A 371 -12.62 -27.14 -19.70
C THR A 371 -12.47 -25.85 -20.50
N SER A 372 -11.96 -25.95 -21.74
CA SER A 372 -11.90 -24.77 -22.62
C SER A 372 -13.30 -24.38 -23.07
N LEU A 373 -13.64 -23.11 -22.87
CA LEU A 373 -14.91 -22.50 -23.25
C LEU A 373 -14.76 -21.55 -24.45
N LEU A 374 -13.56 -21.51 -24.99
CA LEU A 374 -13.21 -20.62 -26.09
C LEU A 374 -13.53 -21.30 -27.42
N PRO A 375 -13.90 -20.54 -28.45
CA PRO A 375 -14.06 -21.09 -29.78
C PRO A 375 -12.76 -21.74 -30.25
N GLU A 376 -12.84 -22.84 -30.99
CA GLU A 376 -11.66 -23.41 -31.62
C GLU A 376 -11.06 -22.41 -32.61
N ALA A 377 -9.74 -22.26 -32.60
CA ALA A 377 -9.04 -21.43 -33.56
C ALA A 377 -9.16 -22.02 -34.98
N GLY A 378 -10.22 -21.66 -35.71
CA GLY A 378 -10.49 -22.11 -37.09
C GLY A 378 -9.43 -21.69 -38.12
N GLU A 379 -9.53 -22.17 -39.35
CA GLU A 379 -8.59 -21.84 -40.46
C GLU A 379 -8.81 -20.43 -41.07
N GLU A 380 -9.32 -19.47 -40.30
CA GLU A 380 -9.45 -18.09 -40.79
C GLU A 380 -8.06 -17.44 -40.95
N ALA A 381 -7.94 -16.58 -41.97
CA ALA A 381 -6.68 -15.91 -42.29
C ALA A 381 -6.21 -15.04 -41.10
N ALA A 382 -4.96 -15.24 -40.68
CA ALA A 382 -4.33 -14.38 -39.69
C ALA A 382 -4.20 -12.95 -40.24
N ASP A 383 -4.28 -11.94 -39.37
CA ASP A 383 -4.04 -10.55 -39.77
C ASP A 383 -2.65 -10.46 -40.44
N GLU A 384 -2.62 -10.02 -41.70
CA GLU A 384 -1.41 -10.04 -42.57
C GLU A 384 -0.24 -9.20 -42.02
N ASN A 385 -0.46 -8.44 -40.94
CA ASN A 385 0.51 -7.50 -40.37
C ASN A 385 0.78 -7.73 -38.86
N THR A 386 0.58 -8.94 -38.36
CA THR A 386 0.66 -9.24 -36.93
C THR A 386 2.10 -9.33 -36.42
N SER A 387 2.47 -8.48 -35.45
CA SER A 387 3.77 -8.54 -34.74
C SER A 387 3.74 -9.42 -33.47
N ALA A 388 2.63 -10.12 -33.21
CA ALA A 388 2.46 -10.91 -32.01
C ALA A 388 3.18 -12.27 -32.10
N MET A 389 3.92 -12.66 -31.07
CA MET A 389 4.66 -13.91 -31.02
C MET A 389 4.57 -14.59 -29.66
N ILE A 390 4.69 -15.91 -29.63
CA ILE A 390 4.74 -16.68 -28.39
C ILE A 390 6.19 -16.70 -27.88
N VAL A 391 6.38 -16.23 -26.65
CA VAL A 391 7.66 -16.20 -25.94
C VAL A 391 7.62 -17.26 -24.84
N GLN A 392 8.56 -18.20 -24.91
CA GLN A 392 8.76 -19.20 -23.86
C GLN A 392 9.68 -18.62 -22.78
N ILE A 393 9.25 -18.69 -21.52
CA ILE A 393 10.09 -18.29 -20.39
C ILE A 393 10.98 -19.48 -20.04
N LYS A 394 12.31 -19.28 -20.03
CA LYS A 394 13.24 -20.37 -19.70
C LYS A 394 13.18 -20.69 -18.21
N GLU A 395 13.37 -21.96 -17.86
CA GLU A 395 13.48 -22.40 -16.46
C GLU A 395 14.59 -21.62 -15.73
N GLY A 396 14.22 -20.91 -14.67
CA GLY A 396 15.15 -20.13 -13.82
C GLY A 396 15.27 -18.64 -14.15
N GLU A 397 14.63 -18.14 -15.20
CA GLU A 397 14.52 -16.69 -15.45
C GLU A 397 13.38 -16.07 -14.61
N GLU A 398 13.54 -14.80 -14.18
CA GLU A 398 12.45 -14.06 -13.53
C GLU A 398 11.28 -13.91 -14.51
N VAL A 399 10.11 -14.44 -14.14
CA VAL A 399 8.90 -14.33 -14.95
C VAL A 399 8.52 -12.84 -15.09
N PRO A 400 8.50 -12.29 -16.32
CA PRO A 400 8.10 -10.90 -16.53
C PRO A 400 6.67 -10.68 -16.05
N VAL A 401 6.37 -9.50 -15.52
CA VAL A 401 5.01 -9.20 -15.06
C VAL A 401 4.08 -9.08 -16.28
N PRO A 402 3.06 -9.95 -16.39
CA PRO A 402 2.09 -9.87 -17.48
C PRO A 402 1.29 -8.57 -17.45
N ALA A 403 0.97 -8.05 -18.63
CA ALA A 403 -0.09 -7.09 -18.85
C ALA A 403 -1.42 -7.61 -18.30
N LEU A 404 -2.34 -6.69 -17.99
CA LEU A 404 -3.65 -7.01 -17.40
C LEU A 404 -3.53 -7.84 -16.11
N HIS A 405 -2.45 -7.68 -15.33
CA HIS A 405 -2.16 -8.48 -14.13
C HIS A 405 -2.19 -10.00 -14.33
N GLY A 406 -1.91 -10.47 -15.55
CA GLY A 406 -1.92 -11.89 -15.87
C GLY A 406 -3.32 -12.48 -16.10
N PHE A 407 -4.34 -11.65 -16.29
CA PHE A 407 -5.63 -12.11 -16.79
C PHE A 407 -5.58 -12.32 -18.30
N CYS A 408 -6.27 -13.37 -18.76
CA CYS A 408 -6.31 -13.73 -20.17
C CYS A 408 -7.20 -12.76 -20.96
N PRO A 409 -6.66 -12.02 -21.95
CA PRO A 409 -7.45 -11.07 -22.74
C PRO A 409 -8.51 -11.79 -23.59
N VAL A 410 -8.22 -13.00 -24.08
CA VAL A 410 -9.17 -13.77 -24.91
C VAL A 410 -10.38 -14.21 -24.09
N SER A 411 -10.16 -14.70 -22.87
CA SER A 411 -11.24 -15.06 -21.94
C SER A 411 -12.12 -13.85 -21.60
N LEU A 412 -11.48 -12.70 -21.35
CA LEU A 412 -12.20 -11.45 -21.07
C LEU A 412 -13.11 -11.03 -22.23
N VAL A 413 -12.64 -11.15 -23.48
CA VAL A 413 -13.42 -10.69 -24.65
C VAL A 413 -14.48 -11.71 -25.06
N GLU A 414 -14.11 -12.97 -25.29
CA GLU A 414 -15.04 -13.99 -25.82
C GLU A 414 -16.13 -14.33 -24.80
N GLN A 415 -15.84 -14.22 -23.50
CA GLN A 415 -16.79 -14.53 -22.45
C GLN A 415 -17.33 -13.28 -21.76
N ARG A 416 -17.27 -12.10 -22.40
CA ARG A 416 -17.84 -10.82 -21.92
C ARG A 416 -17.54 -10.52 -20.44
N GLY A 417 -16.26 -10.42 -20.09
CA GLY A 417 -15.78 -10.04 -18.76
C GLY A 417 -15.52 -11.18 -17.78
N LEU A 418 -15.52 -12.45 -18.21
CA LEU A 418 -15.11 -13.54 -17.32
C LEU A 418 -13.58 -13.51 -17.09
N LEU A 419 -13.19 -13.20 -15.86
CA LEU A 419 -11.79 -13.17 -15.44
C LEU A 419 -11.25 -14.59 -15.27
N ARG A 420 -10.27 -14.97 -16.08
CA ARG A 420 -9.48 -16.19 -15.89
C ARG A 420 -8.00 -15.84 -15.92
N ARG A 421 -7.24 -16.36 -14.96
CA ARG A 421 -5.79 -16.18 -14.91
C ARG A 421 -5.14 -16.96 -16.05
N GLY A 422 -4.17 -16.35 -16.71
CA GLY A 422 -3.32 -17.02 -17.68
C GLY A 422 -2.27 -17.90 -17.01
N GLN A 423 -1.89 -18.95 -17.72
CA GLN A 423 -0.83 -19.89 -17.40
C GLN A 423 0.49 -19.38 -17.97
N THR A 424 1.48 -19.09 -17.13
CA THR A 424 2.79 -18.58 -17.56
C THR A 424 3.79 -19.70 -17.87
N ASP A 425 3.52 -20.92 -17.41
CA ASP A 425 4.31 -22.14 -17.62
C ASP A 425 4.32 -22.61 -19.09
N LYS A 426 3.27 -22.27 -19.86
CA LYS A 426 3.13 -22.64 -21.29
C LYS A 426 3.65 -21.56 -22.25
N GLY A 427 4.30 -20.53 -21.72
CA GLY A 427 4.72 -19.35 -22.46
C GLY A 427 3.67 -18.23 -22.50
N MET A 428 4.11 -17.05 -22.94
CA MET A 428 3.32 -15.82 -22.98
C MET A 428 3.26 -15.27 -24.40
N VAL A 429 2.27 -14.45 -24.70
CA VAL A 429 2.17 -13.78 -26.01
C VAL A 429 2.72 -12.36 -25.89
N LEU A 430 3.82 -12.07 -26.59
CA LEU A 430 4.33 -10.72 -26.77
C LEU A 430 3.57 -10.06 -27.92
N ASN A 431 2.89 -8.96 -27.64
CA ASN A 431 2.32 -8.09 -28.67
C ASN A 431 2.76 -6.65 -28.41
N GLU A 432 3.33 -6.02 -29.44
CA GLU A 432 3.99 -4.71 -29.34
C GLU A 432 5.04 -4.67 -28.22
N GLN A 433 4.75 -4.02 -27.09
CA GLN A 433 5.63 -3.89 -25.92
C GLN A 433 5.04 -4.57 -24.66
N SER A 434 3.97 -5.35 -24.81
CA SER A 434 3.25 -5.97 -23.69
C SER A 434 3.23 -7.49 -23.79
N LEU A 435 3.50 -8.15 -22.66
CA LEU A 435 3.42 -9.61 -22.53
C LEU A 435 2.07 -10.00 -21.92
N TYR A 436 1.32 -10.87 -22.59
CA TYR A 436 0.01 -11.34 -22.16
C TYR A 436 0.08 -12.81 -21.74
N ALA A 437 -0.52 -13.13 -20.59
CA ALA A 437 -0.71 -14.51 -20.16
C ALA A 437 -2.06 -15.03 -20.68
N CYS A 438 -2.09 -16.24 -21.21
CA CYS A 438 -3.30 -16.88 -21.76
C CYS A 438 -3.66 -18.13 -20.95
N VAL A 439 -4.95 -18.46 -20.87
CA VAL A 439 -5.43 -19.63 -20.11
C VAL A 439 -4.87 -20.94 -20.66
N ASP A 440 -4.90 -21.10 -21.99
CA ASP A 440 -4.52 -22.32 -22.70
C ASP A 440 -3.90 -21.99 -24.06
N ASP A 441 -3.37 -23.02 -24.73
CA ASP A 441 -2.73 -22.90 -26.04
C ASP A 441 -3.71 -22.40 -27.12
N ASN A 442 -5.00 -22.71 -26.99
CA ASN A 442 -6.02 -22.24 -27.92
C ASN A 442 -6.19 -20.71 -27.81
N ALA A 443 -6.23 -20.18 -26.59
CA ALA A 443 -6.25 -18.75 -26.32
C ALA A 443 -4.99 -18.04 -26.85
N GLN A 444 -3.81 -18.66 -26.71
CA GLN A 444 -2.58 -18.10 -27.29
C GLN A 444 -2.69 -17.98 -28.81
N ARG A 445 -3.16 -19.04 -29.50
CA ARG A 445 -3.34 -19.03 -30.96
C ARG A 445 -4.35 -17.98 -31.42
N LEU A 446 -5.47 -17.84 -30.70
CA LEU A 446 -6.46 -16.81 -30.97
C LEU A 446 -5.86 -15.40 -30.85
N LEU A 447 -5.12 -15.15 -29.76
CA LEU A 447 -4.49 -13.85 -29.52
C LEU A 447 -3.41 -13.51 -30.56
N VAL A 448 -2.57 -14.48 -30.91
CA VAL A 448 -1.51 -14.29 -31.93
C VAL A 448 -2.11 -14.03 -33.31
N ARG A 449 -3.26 -14.63 -33.65
CA ARG A 449 -3.89 -14.42 -34.95
C ARG A 449 -4.60 -13.08 -35.09
N ASN A 450 -5.19 -12.59 -34.00
CA ASN A 450 -6.01 -11.38 -34.00
C ASN A 450 -5.74 -10.48 -32.77
N PRO A 451 -4.50 -10.00 -32.55
CA PRO A 451 -4.15 -9.27 -31.34
C PRO A 451 -4.92 -7.97 -31.19
N THR A 452 -5.20 -7.27 -32.29
CA THR A 452 -5.98 -6.02 -32.31
C THR A 452 -7.41 -6.24 -31.83
N LYS A 453 -8.05 -7.34 -32.26
CA LYS A 453 -9.41 -7.71 -31.81
C LYS A 453 -9.45 -7.84 -30.28
N TYR A 454 -8.49 -8.53 -29.70
CA TYR A 454 -8.49 -8.82 -28.26
C TYR A 454 -8.05 -7.62 -27.43
N THR A 455 -7.04 -6.87 -27.86
CA THR A 455 -6.59 -5.65 -27.16
C THR A 455 -7.66 -4.56 -27.17
N ALA A 456 -8.28 -4.29 -28.33
CA ALA A 456 -9.41 -3.34 -28.41
C ALA A 456 -10.68 -3.89 -27.73
N GLY A 457 -10.91 -5.19 -27.82
CA GLY A 457 -12.03 -5.86 -27.16
C GLY A 457 -11.98 -5.73 -25.64
N VAL A 458 -10.80 -5.85 -25.02
CA VAL A 458 -10.63 -5.64 -23.58
C VAL A 458 -11.05 -4.21 -23.18
N LEU A 459 -10.68 -3.21 -23.98
CA LEU A 459 -11.13 -1.83 -23.73
C LEU A 459 -12.65 -1.68 -23.86
N SER A 460 -13.30 -2.41 -24.76
CA SER A 460 -14.76 -2.43 -24.87
C SER A 460 -15.40 -3.05 -23.63
N VAL A 461 -14.90 -4.18 -23.16
CA VAL A 461 -15.41 -4.85 -21.95
C VAL A 461 -15.30 -3.95 -20.72
N VAL A 462 -14.20 -3.19 -20.60
CA VAL A 462 -13.96 -2.27 -19.48
C VAL A 462 -14.89 -1.06 -19.51
N LYS A 463 -15.38 -0.64 -20.70
CA LYS A 463 -16.41 0.40 -20.79
C LYS A 463 -17.73 -0.06 -20.16
N ASP A 464 -18.07 -1.34 -20.34
CA ASP A 464 -19.28 -1.93 -19.74
C ASP A 464 -19.09 -2.27 -18.26
N LEU A 465 -17.83 -2.51 -17.83
CA LEU A 465 -17.45 -2.91 -16.49
C LEU A 465 -16.34 -2.00 -15.93
N PRO A 466 -16.67 -0.78 -15.49
CA PRO A 466 -15.68 0.19 -15.00
C PRO A 466 -14.89 -0.30 -13.77
N GLN A 467 -15.42 -1.28 -13.04
CA GLN A 467 -14.73 -1.94 -11.92
C GLN A 467 -13.41 -2.58 -12.33
N LEU A 468 -13.26 -2.97 -13.61
CA LEU A 468 -12.06 -3.60 -14.15
C LEU A 468 -10.91 -2.60 -14.40
N VAL A 469 -11.17 -1.30 -14.49
CA VAL A 469 -10.15 -0.29 -14.84
C VAL A 469 -8.94 -0.42 -13.92
N HIS A 470 -9.18 -0.41 -12.60
CA HIS A 470 -8.11 -0.50 -11.62
C HIS A 470 -7.53 -1.93 -11.56
N LEU A 471 -8.39 -2.95 -11.59
CA LEU A 471 -7.97 -4.36 -11.53
C LEU A 471 -7.10 -4.77 -12.72
N LEU A 472 -7.22 -4.14 -13.89
CA LEU A 472 -6.43 -4.45 -15.09
C LEU A 472 -5.31 -3.43 -15.37
N ARG A 473 -5.13 -2.42 -14.51
CA ARG A 473 -4.21 -1.26 -14.69
C ARG A 473 -4.44 -0.47 -15.97
N LEU A 474 -5.70 -0.22 -16.30
CA LEU A 474 -6.09 0.57 -17.47
C LEU A 474 -6.36 2.04 -17.11
N ASP A 475 -5.83 2.51 -15.96
CA ASP A 475 -5.96 3.90 -15.49
C ASP A 475 -5.51 4.93 -16.54
N ALA A 476 -4.45 4.62 -17.33
CA ALA A 476 -3.97 5.49 -18.40
C ALA A 476 -4.95 5.57 -19.58
N ASN A 477 -5.65 4.48 -19.88
CA ASN A 477 -6.65 4.41 -20.94
C ASN A 477 -7.98 5.06 -20.51
N PHE A 478 -8.28 5.06 -19.21
CA PHE A 478 -9.49 5.67 -18.63
C PHE A 478 -9.15 6.65 -17.50
N PRO A 479 -8.53 7.81 -17.79
CA PRO A 479 -8.07 8.73 -16.75
C PRO A 479 -9.18 9.29 -15.87
N SER A 480 -10.41 9.42 -16.38
CA SER A 480 -11.59 9.89 -15.61
C SER A 480 -12.07 8.85 -14.59
N LEU A 481 -11.86 7.56 -14.87
CA LEU A 481 -12.24 6.45 -14.00
C LEU A 481 -11.13 6.02 -13.04
N SER A 482 -9.96 6.66 -13.11
CA SER A 482 -8.87 6.34 -12.20
C SER A 482 -9.23 6.77 -10.78
N VAL A 483 -9.26 5.80 -9.88
CA VAL A 483 -9.52 6.00 -8.45
C VAL A 483 -8.55 7.03 -7.88
N GLN A 484 -7.26 6.95 -8.23
CA GLN A 484 -6.25 7.90 -7.76
C GLN A 484 -6.55 9.33 -8.17
N ARG A 485 -7.04 9.55 -9.40
CA ARG A 485 -7.41 10.89 -9.87
C ARG A 485 -8.70 11.39 -9.22
N ALA A 486 -9.67 10.51 -9.01
CA ALA A 486 -10.91 10.84 -8.33
C ALA A 486 -10.68 11.26 -6.86
N LEU A 487 -9.58 10.78 -6.26
CA LEU A 487 -9.15 11.10 -4.89
C LEU A 487 -8.17 12.27 -4.80
N ALA A 488 -7.45 12.60 -5.88
CA ALA A 488 -6.43 13.65 -5.89
C ALA A 488 -7.06 15.05 -5.92
N ASN A 489 -7.19 15.67 -4.75
CA ASN A 489 -7.31 17.13 -4.61
C ASN A 489 -5.94 17.81 -4.41
N GLU A 490 -4.86 17.05 -4.16
CA GLU A 490 -3.46 17.49 -4.00
C GLU A 490 -2.51 16.34 -4.39
N PRO A 491 -1.17 16.54 -4.54
CA PRO A 491 -0.23 15.45 -4.85
C PRO A 491 -0.11 14.49 -3.66
N VAL A 492 -1.07 13.58 -3.54
CA VAL A 492 -1.12 12.54 -2.52
C VAL A 492 -0.24 11.37 -2.96
N LYS A 493 0.42 10.71 -2.01
CA LYS A 493 1.10 9.42 -2.27
C LYS A 493 0.10 8.41 -2.81
N THR A 494 0.21 8.12 -4.09
CA THR A 494 -0.62 7.14 -4.77
C THR A 494 -0.10 5.74 -4.51
N TYR A 495 -1.00 4.84 -4.10
CA TYR A 495 -0.71 3.41 -4.13
C TYR A 495 -0.43 2.99 -5.59
N SER A 496 0.84 2.77 -5.90
CA SER A 496 1.28 2.25 -7.19
C SER A 496 2.06 0.99 -6.89
N HIS A 497 1.42 -0.16 -7.09
CA HIS A 497 2.14 -1.44 -7.06
C HIS A 497 3.14 -1.42 -8.21
N ARG A 498 4.39 -1.05 -7.92
CA ARG A 498 5.47 -1.15 -8.90
C ARG A 498 5.73 -2.63 -9.12
N PRO A 499 5.55 -3.18 -10.33
CA PRO A 499 6.19 -4.42 -10.66
C PRO A 499 7.69 -4.14 -10.73
N LYS A 500 8.53 -5.08 -10.29
CA LYS A 500 9.93 -5.10 -10.72
C LYS A 500 9.90 -5.31 -12.24
N MET A 501 9.98 -4.23 -13.00
CA MET A 501 10.25 -4.33 -14.43
C MET A 501 11.73 -4.67 -14.56
N VAL A 502 12.04 -5.74 -15.29
CA VAL A 502 13.41 -5.97 -15.76
C VAL A 502 13.65 -4.95 -16.87
N ASP A 503 14.71 -4.15 -16.73
CA ASP A 503 15.11 -3.17 -17.74
C ASP A 503 15.28 -3.85 -19.11
N ALA A 504 14.68 -3.26 -20.14
CA ALA A 504 14.69 -3.75 -21.52
C ALA A 504 16.10 -3.75 -22.17
N ASP A 505 17.13 -3.24 -21.48
CA ASP A 505 18.49 -3.08 -21.99
C ASP A 505 19.49 -4.16 -21.53
N SER A 506 19.03 -5.27 -20.93
CA SER A 506 19.91 -6.40 -20.66
C SER A 506 20.15 -7.26 -21.92
N GLN A 507 20.82 -6.67 -22.91
CA GLN A 507 21.49 -7.44 -23.95
C GLN A 507 22.60 -8.28 -23.30
N THR A 508 22.36 -9.57 -23.12
CA THR A 508 23.44 -10.51 -22.84
C THR A 508 24.24 -10.71 -24.14
N PRO A 509 25.56 -10.48 -24.14
CA PRO A 509 26.37 -10.70 -25.32
C PRO A 509 26.45 -12.19 -25.60
N THR A 510 26.08 -12.56 -26.82
CA THR A 510 26.25 -13.89 -27.39
C THR A 510 27.74 -14.24 -27.41
N GLN A 511 28.12 -15.37 -26.83
CA GLN A 511 29.34 -16.09 -27.18
C GLN A 511 29.00 -17.25 -28.10
#